data_AF-A0A4Y2SLK0-F1
#
_entry.id   AF-A0A4Y2SLK0-F1
#
_cell.length_a   1.000
_cell.length_b   1.000
_cell.length_c   1.000
_cell.angle_alpha   90.00
_cell.angle_beta   90.00
_cell.angle_gamma   90.00
#
_symmetry.space_group_name_H-M   'P 1'
#
loop_
_entity.id
_entity.type
_entity.pdbx_description
1 polymer ?
#
loop_
_entity_poly.entity_id
_entity_poly.type
_entity_poly.pdbx_seq_one_letter_code
_entity_poly.pdbx_strand_id
1 'polypeptide(L)'
;MMICSPACGLTYGLRILSHRYSSTMEHMKVIMDSKMPQDTQSCLNYLSKLEEVAQDILIDKEQIINYSRRSNSLREAKRALEADLKKDPPNSKTWMCFGNIFIKCPKTKALNIVEKDQTLIDEEINTLRNNLKPKVDNMRNLEGKPEHPFNLKPLSKDEVNAMKKILHNTM
;
A
#
# COMPACT_ATOMS: atom_id res chain seq x y z
N MET A 1 -33.83 -12.14 -17.50
CA MET A 1 -33.19 -13.40 -17.06
C MET A 1 -31.80 -13.43 -17.69
N MET A 2 -30.79 -12.87 -17.01
CA MET A 2 -29.41 -12.88 -17.49
C MET A 2 -28.76 -14.20 -17.07
N ILE A 3 -28.38 -15.01 -18.06
CA ILE A 3 -27.48 -16.13 -17.87
C ILE A 3 -26.06 -15.56 -18.06
N CYS A 4 -25.41 -15.16 -16.96
CA CYS A 4 -23.99 -14.85 -16.98
C CYS A 4 -23.21 -16.10 -16.53
N SER A 5 -22.45 -16.64 -17.47
CA SER A 5 -21.56 -17.79 -17.30
C SER A 5 -20.39 -17.45 -16.34
N PRO A 6 -20.02 -18.33 -15.39
CA PRO A 6 -19.03 -18.04 -14.34
C PRO A 6 -17.56 -18.37 -14.72
N ALA A 7 -17.22 -18.42 -16.01
CA ALA A 7 -15.95 -19.01 -16.47
C ALA A 7 -14.78 -18.04 -16.73
N CYS A 8 -14.80 -16.80 -16.24
CA CYS A 8 -13.68 -15.86 -16.39
C CYS A 8 -13.31 -15.22 -15.05
N GLY A 9 -12.32 -15.79 -14.35
CA GLY A 9 -11.75 -15.11 -13.17
C GLY A 9 -10.82 -15.91 -12.27
N LEU A 10 -10.77 -17.25 -12.38
CA LEU A 10 -10.08 -18.07 -11.36
C LEU A 10 -8.75 -18.71 -11.80
N THR A 11 -8.35 -18.61 -13.07
CA THR A 11 -7.12 -19.28 -13.55
C THR A 11 -5.86 -18.41 -13.50
N TYR A 12 -5.97 -17.10 -13.23
CA TYR A 12 -4.81 -16.19 -13.18
C TYR A 12 -4.27 -15.93 -11.76
N GLY A 13 -5.02 -16.30 -10.71
CA GLY A 13 -4.61 -16.06 -9.32
C GLY A 13 -3.56 -17.02 -8.77
N LEU A 14 -3.62 -18.31 -9.16
CA LEU A 14 -2.69 -19.33 -8.66
C LEU A 14 -1.29 -19.28 -9.31
N ARG A 15 -1.18 -18.71 -10.52
CA ARG A 15 0.12 -18.63 -11.21
C ARG A 15 1.04 -17.56 -10.62
N ILE A 16 0.47 -16.44 -10.12
CA ILE A 16 1.23 -15.37 -9.46
C ILE A 16 1.71 -15.79 -8.06
N LEU A 17 0.96 -16.64 -7.36
CA LEU A 17 1.36 -17.17 -6.05
C LEU A 17 2.48 -18.22 -6.16
N SER A 18 2.45 -19.10 -7.17
CA SER A 18 3.52 -20.11 -7.36
C SER A 18 4.87 -19.48 -7.74
N HIS A 19 4.87 -18.42 -8.56
CA HIS A 19 6.10 -17.76 -8.99
C HIS A 19 6.72 -16.91 -7.88
N ARG A 20 5.91 -16.43 -6.93
CA ARG A 20 6.37 -15.69 -5.75
C ARG A 20 6.98 -16.63 -4.71
N TYR A 21 6.49 -17.87 -4.57
CA TYR A 21 7.05 -18.89 -3.67
C TYR A 21 8.30 -19.59 -4.24
N SER A 22 8.41 -19.75 -5.56
CA SER A 22 9.59 -20.37 -6.20
C SER A 22 10.84 -19.48 -6.11
N SER A 23 10.67 -18.16 -6.28
CA SER A 23 11.76 -17.18 -6.14
C SER A 23 12.22 -17.02 -4.67
N THR A 24 11.32 -17.19 -3.70
CA THR A 24 11.69 -17.14 -2.27
C THR A 24 12.53 -18.36 -1.83
N MET A 25 12.40 -19.52 -2.48
CA MET A 25 13.21 -20.70 -2.15
C MET A 25 14.64 -20.60 -2.70
N GLU A 26 14.86 -20.03 -3.89
CA GLU A 26 16.22 -19.75 -4.37
C GLU A 26 16.94 -18.70 -3.52
N HIS A 27 16.20 -17.70 -3.03
CA HIS A 27 16.76 -16.69 -2.13
C HIS A 27 17.14 -17.26 -0.76
N MET A 28 16.40 -18.26 -0.25
CA MET A 28 16.73 -18.96 1.00
C MET A 28 18.02 -19.76 0.89
N LYS A 29 18.35 -20.26 -0.31
CA LYS A 29 19.60 -21.00 -0.59
C LYS A 29 20.83 -20.08 -0.61
N VAL A 30 20.71 -18.89 -1.18
CA VAL A 30 21.81 -17.89 -1.23
C VAL A 30 22.14 -17.32 0.16
N ILE A 31 21.15 -17.24 1.06
CA ILE A 31 21.35 -16.75 2.45
C ILE A 31 22.18 -17.73 3.29
N MET A 32 22.14 -19.04 3.00
CA MET A 32 22.87 -20.03 3.79
C MET A 32 24.40 -20.02 3.56
N ASP A 33 24.89 -19.43 2.46
CA ASP A 33 26.28 -19.67 2.02
C ASP A 33 27.30 -18.58 2.43
N SER A 34 26.89 -17.39 2.91
CA SER A 34 27.84 -16.26 3.00
C SER A 34 28.32 -15.82 4.39
N LYS A 35 27.67 -16.20 5.51
CA LYS A 35 28.09 -15.77 6.86
C LYS A 35 27.34 -16.41 8.04
N MET A 36 27.13 -17.73 8.06
CA MET A 36 26.55 -18.36 9.26
C MET A 36 27.53 -18.28 10.45
N PRO A 37 27.09 -17.80 11.63
CA PRO A 37 27.85 -17.92 12.87
C PRO A 37 28.08 -19.42 13.17
N GLN A 38 29.32 -19.79 13.50
CA GLN A 38 29.69 -21.17 13.86
C GLN A 38 28.99 -21.66 15.14
N ASP A 39 28.51 -20.74 15.97
CA ASP A 39 27.78 -21.01 17.19
C ASP A 39 26.25 -21.07 16.95
N THR A 40 25.62 -22.12 17.46
CA THR A 40 24.19 -22.39 17.27
C THR A 40 23.31 -21.29 17.86
N GLN A 41 23.66 -20.74 19.02
CA GLN A 41 22.87 -19.68 19.66
C GLN A 41 22.94 -18.37 18.86
N SER A 42 24.13 -18.03 18.37
CA SER A 42 24.35 -16.87 17.52
C SER A 42 23.60 -16.96 16.19
N CYS A 43 23.52 -18.15 15.59
CA CYS A 43 22.78 -18.37 14.35
C CYS A 43 21.25 -18.22 14.56
N LEU A 44 20.71 -18.80 15.63
CA LEU A 44 19.30 -18.65 15.99
C LEU A 44 18.91 -17.17 16.21
N ASN A 45 19.73 -16.43 16.97
CA ASN A 45 19.49 -15.01 17.23
C ASN A 45 19.49 -14.16 15.94
N TYR A 46 20.33 -14.51 14.97
CA TYR A 46 20.36 -13.83 13.67
C TYR A 46 19.10 -14.14 12.85
N LEU A 47 18.70 -15.41 12.76
CA LEU A 47 17.48 -15.83 12.06
C LEU A 47 16.24 -15.20 12.67
N SER A 48 16.11 -15.18 14.00
CA SER A 48 14.97 -14.55 14.67
C SER A 48 14.87 -13.05 14.38
N LYS A 49 16.00 -12.32 14.35
CA LYS A 49 16.02 -10.89 13.98
C LYS A 49 15.60 -10.67 12.53
N LEU A 50 16.04 -11.53 11.62
CA LEU A 50 15.67 -11.45 10.21
C LEU A 50 14.17 -11.73 10.02
N GLU A 51 13.63 -12.74 10.73
CA GLU A 51 12.21 -13.10 10.70
C GLU A 51 11.33 -11.98 11.26
N GLU A 52 11.72 -11.35 12.36
CA GLU A 52 11.00 -10.22 12.96
C GLU A 52 10.85 -9.06 11.94
N VAL A 53 11.96 -8.64 11.32
CA VAL A 53 11.94 -7.57 10.31
C VAL A 53 11.13 -7.98 9.07
N ALA A 54 11.23 -9.23 8.65
CA ALA A 54 10.47 -9.75 7.52
C ALA A 54 8.96 -9.75 7.81
N GLN A 55 8.56 -10.14 9.02
CA GLN A 55 7.17 -10.18 9.45
C GLN A 55 6.56 -8.77 9.48
N ASP A 56 7.27 -7.78 10.00
CA ASP A 56 6.83 -6.39 9.99
C ASP A 56 6.57 -5.86 8.58
N ILE A 57 7.46 -6.17 7.62
CA ILE A 57 7.31 -5.79 6.21
C ILE A 57 6.06 -6.43 5.60
N LEU A 58 5.76 -7.69 5.96
CA LEU A 58 4.58 -8.39 5.47
C LEU A 58 3.29 -7.78 6.03
N ILE A 59 3.27 -7.45 7.32
CA ILE A 59 2.14 -6.78 7.98
C ILE A 59 1.88 -5.43 7.32
N ASP A 60 2.90 -4.59 7.14
CA ASP A 60 2.76 -3.28 6.50
C ASP A 60 2.21 -3.40 5.07
N LYS A 61 2.68 -4.40 4.30
CA LYS A 61 2.17 -4.66 2.93
C LYS A 61 0.71 -5.07 2.94
N GLU A 62 0.31 -5.93 3.87
CA GLU A 62 -1.09 -6.33 4.01
C GLU A 62 -1.97 -5.14 4.39
N GLN A 63 -1.52 -4.31 5.34
CA GLN A 63 -2.22 -3.08 5.72
C GLN A 63 -2.39 -2.13 4.53
N ILE A 64 -1.36 -1.93 3.70
CA ILE A 64 -1.47 -1.12 2.48
C ILE A 64 -2.55 -1.68 1.53
N ILE A 65 -2.62 -3.01 1.36
CA ILE A 65 -3.65 -3.65 0.52
C ILE A 65 -5.04 -3.42 1.10
N ASN A 66 -5.21 -3.59 2.41
CA ASN A 66 -6.49 -3.39 3.08
C ASN A 66 -6.97 -1.94 2.99
N TYR A 67 -6.08 -0.96 3.23
CA TYR A 67 -6.38 0.45 3.05
C TYR A 67 -6.68 0.79 1.59
N SER A 68 -5.96 0.20 0.64
CA SER A 68 -6.22 0.42 -0.80
C SER A 68 -7.60 -0.09 -1.23
N ARG A 69 -8.03 -1.25 -0.71
CA ARG A 69 -9.40 -1.76 -0.93
C ARG A 69 -10.43 -0.80 -0.36
N ARG A 70 -10.24 -0.32 0.87
CA ARG A 70 -11.14 0.65 1.51
C ARG A 70 -11.20 1.97 0.75
N SER A 71 -10.06 2.52 0.30
CA SER A 71 -10.00 3.73 -0.53
C SER A 71 -10.76 3.53 -1.85
N ASN A 72 -10.69 2.34 -2.46
CA ASN A 72 -11.49 2.04 -3.64
C ASN A 72 -13.00 2.05 -3.36
N SER A 73 -13.44 1.40 -2.29
CA SER A 73 -14.86 1.42 -1.88
C SER A 73 -15.34 2.83 -1.56
N LEU A 74 -14.51 3.69 -0.96
CA LEU A 74 -14.84 5.10 -0.72
C LEU A 74 -14.98 5.89 -2.03
N ARG A 75 -14.13 5.64 -3.03
CA ARG A 75 -14.28 6.25 -4.37
C ARG A 75 -15.59 5.84 -5.05
N GLU A 76 -15.97 4.58 -4.93
CA GLU A 76 -17.25 4.08 -5.45
C GLU A 76 -18.44 4.72 -4.71
N ALA A 77 -18.38 4.79 -3.38
CA ALA A 77 -19.40 5.44 -2.56
C ALA A 77 -19.52 6.93 -2.88
N LYS A 78 -18.40 7.64 -3.04
CA LYS A 78 -18.37 9.06 -3.46
C LYS A 78 -19.05 9.25 -4.81
N ARG A 79 -18.70 8.44 -5.81
CA ARG A 79 -19.31 8.50 -7.14
C ARG A 79 -20.81 8.23 -7.10
N ALA A 80 -21.25 7.27 -6.29
CA ALA A 80 -22.68 6.98 -6.11
C ALA A 80 -23.42 8.17 -5.48
N LEU A 81 -22.87 8.77 -4.41
CA LEU A 81 -23.45 9.94 -3.75
C LEU A 81 -23.51 11.16 -4.69
N GLU A 82 -22.47 11.41 -5.48
CA GLU A 82 -22.46 12.49 -6.48
C GLU A 82 -23.49 12.27 -7.58
N ALA A 83 -23.65 11.04 -8.06
CA ALA A 83 -24.67 10.70 -9.05
C ALA A 83 -26.09 10.89 -8.49
N ASP A 84 -26.31 10.54 -7.22
CA ASP A 84 -27.59 10.72 -6.54
C ASP A 84 -27.91 12.18 -6.22
N LEU A 85 -26.89 13.00 -5.95
CA LEU A 85 -27.03 14.45 -5.77
C LEU A 85 -27.41 15.18 -7.07
N LYS A 86 -27.05 14.63 -8.24
CA LYS A 86 -27.48 15.18 -9.54
C LYS A 86 -28.96 14.90 -9.84
N LYS A 87 -29.51 13.81 -9.29
CA LYS A 87 -30.89 13.38 -9.52
C LYS A 87 -31.87 13.98 -8.50
N ASP A 88 -31.48 13.97 -7.23
CA ASP A 88 -32.33 14.40 -6.12
C ASP A 88 -31.91 15.78 -5.58
N PRO A 89 -32.84 16.53 -4.96
CA PRO A 89 -32.49 17.79 -4.30
C PRO A 89 -31.43 17.56 -3.20
N PRO A 90 -30.56 18.56 -2.95
CA PRO A 90 -29.43 18.46 -2.02
C PRO A 90 -29.82 18.23 -0.55
N ASN A 91 -31.10 18.44 -0.19
CA ASN A 91 -31.66 18.17 1.14
C ASN A 91 -32.16 16.73 1.31
N SER A 92 -32.04 15.89 0.28
CA SER A 92 -32.37 14.46 0.39
C SER A 92 -31.45 13.77 1.40
N LYS A 93 -32.01 12.84 2.16
CA LYS A 93 -31.33 12.13 3.25
C LYS A 93 -30.89 10.75 2.76
N THR A 94 -29.69 10.34 3.13
CA THR A 94 -29.12 9.02 2.84
C THR A 94 -28.72 8.32 4.14
N TRP A 95 -28.75 6.99 4.12
CA TRP A 95 -28.26 6.17 5.22
C TRP A 95 -26.78 5.90 5.06
N MET A 96 -26.01 6.15 6.11
CA MET A 96 -24.60 5.76 6.23
C MET A 96 -24.45 4.68 7.27
N CYS A 97 -23.55 3.73 7.02
CA CYS A 97 -23.17 2.70 7.98
C CYS A 97 -21.89 3.12 8.70
N PHE A 98 -21.91 3.10 10.03
CA PHE A 98 -20.73 3.30 10.88
C PHE A 98 -20.59 2.07 11.80
N GLY A 99 -19.77 1.10 11.40
CA GLY A 99 -19.66 -0.17 12.13
C GLY A 99 -21.00 -0.91 12.13
N ASN A 100 -21.65 -0.98 13.29
CA ASN A 100 -22.91 -1.71 13.47
C ASN A 100 -24.14 -0.80 13.54
N ILE A 101 -23.97 0.51 13.35
CA ILE A 101 -25.04 1.49 13.42
C ILE A 101 -25.30 2.14 12.07
N PHE A 102 -26.57 2.46 11.81
CA PHE A 102 -26.98 3.21 10.62
C PHE A 102 -27.43 4.61 11.01
N ILE A 103 -26.81 5.61 10.40
CA ILE A 103 -27.10 7.02 10.67
C ILE A 103 -27.72 7.63 9.41
N LYS A 104 -28.86 8.30 9.59
CA LYS A 104 -29.51 9.06 8.51
C LYS A 104 -28.97 10.49 8.52
N CYS A 105 -28.30 10.89 7.44
CA CYS A 105 -27.76 12.24 7.30
C CYS A 105 -28.10 12.84 5.93
N PRO A 106 -28.08 14.17 5.78
CA PRO A 106 -28.18 14.81 4.47
C PRO A 106 -27.04 14.37 3.54
N LYS A 107 -27.33 14.21 2.24
CA LYS A 107 -26.33 13.77 1.25
C LYS A 107 -25.09 14.65 1.18
N THR A 108 -25.24 15.98 1.35
CA THR A 108 -24.12 16.91 1.39
C THR A 108 -23.18 16.65 2.57
N LYS A 109 -23.73 16.33 3.75
CA LYS A 109 -22.92 15.95 4.92
C LYS A 109 -22.25 14.59 4.73
N ALA A 110 -22.97 13.63 4.15
CA ALA A 110 -22.42 12.31 3.83
C ALA A 110 -21.21 12.41 2.88
N LEU A 111 -21.31 13.24 1.83
CA LEU A 111 -20.23 13.47 0.88
C LEU A 111 -18.99 14.03 1.57
N ASN A 112 -19.15 15.07 2.39
CA ASN A 112 -18.04 15.66 3.15
C ASN A 112 -17.34 14.66 4.07
N ILE A 113 -18.09 13.74 4.69
CA ILE A 113 -17.52 12.70 5.54
C ILE A 113 -16.70 11.71 4.69
N VAL A 114 -17.27 11.23 3.58
CA VAL A 114 -16.58 10.30 2.67
C VAL A 114 -15.31 10.92 2.08
N GLU A 115 -15.33 12.21 1.74
CA GLU A 115 -14.16 12.92 1.23
C GLU A 115 -13.03 13.03 2.26
N LYS A 116 -13.36 13.37 3.50
CA LYS A 116 -12.39 13.43 4.60
C LYS A 116 -11.81 12.05 4.91
N ASP A 117 -12.65 11.03 4.95
CA ASP A 117 -12.19 9.65 5.15
C ASP A 117 -11.26 9.21 4.02
N GLN A 118 -11.55 9.61 2.78
CA GLN A 118 -10.70 9.31 1.63
C GLN A 118 -9.32 9.97 1.78
N THR A 119 -9.27 11.27 2.13
CA THR A 119 -7.99 11.97 2.30
C THR A 119 -7.14 11.36 3.41
N LEU A 120 -7.75 11.01 4.55
CA LEU A 120 -7.04 10.40 5.68
C LEU A 120 -6.44 9.03 5.32
N ILE A 121 -7.19 8.20 4.60
CA ILE A 121 -6.68 6.89 4.17
C ILE A 121 -5.57 7.04 3.14
N ASP A 122 -5.68 7.98 2.22
CA ASP A 122 -4.66 8.21 1.20
C ASP A 122 -3.35 8.75 1.83
N GLU A 123 -3.44 9.61 2.85
CA GLU A 123 -2.30 10.06 3.66
C GLU A 123 -1.64 8.90 4.40
N GLU A 124 -2.42 8.04 5.08
CA GLU A 124 -1.93 6.88 5.81
C GLU A 124 -1.22 5.87 4.88
N ILE A 125 -1.79 5.61 3.70
CA ILE A 125 -1.15 4.75 2.68
C ILE A 125 0.21 5.30 2.28
N ASN A 126 0.34 6.62 2.10
CA ASN A 126 1.61 7.24 1.71
C ASN A 126 2.64 7.17 2.85
N THR A 127 2.21 7.38 4.09
CA THR A 127 3.04 7.20 5.29
C THR A 127 3.56 5.76 5.39
N LEU A 128 2.69 4.76 5.24
CA LEU A 128 3.08 3.34 5.25
C LEU A 128 4.09 3.01 4.13
N ARG A 129 3.88 3.52 2.92
CA ARG A 129 4.82 3.32 1.80
C ARG A 129 6.18 3.94 2.06
N ASN A 130 6.22 5.12 2.69
CA ASN A 130 7.47 5.79 3.04
C ASN A 130 8.23 5.05 4.13
N ASN A 131 7.51 4.51 5.13
CA ASN A 131 8.09 3.73 6.23
C ASN A 131 8.53 2.32 5.80
N LEU A 132 7.93 1.75 4.76
CA LEU A 132 8.29 0.42 4.25
C LEU A 132 9.70 0.39 3.64
N LYS A 133 10.14 1.47 2.98
CA LYS A 133 11.46 1.54 2.31
C LYS A 133 12.63 1.30 3.28
N PRO A 134 12.80 2.06 4.38
CA PRO A 134 13.91 1.83 5.31
C PRO A 134 13.85 0.46 5.99
N LYS A 135 12.64 -0.10 6.23
CA LYS A 135 12.49 -1.46 6.77
C LYS A 135 13.04 -2.52 5.80
N VAL A 136 12.74 -2.38 4.51
CA VAL A 136 13.26 -3.27 3.45
C VAL A 136 14.76 -3.13 3.29
N ASP A 137 15.30 -1.90 3.40
CA ASP A 137 16.74 -1.67 3.35
C ASP A 137 17.44 -2.30 4.57
N ASN A 138 16.86 -2.19 5.77
CA ASN A 138 17.35 -2.89 6.96
C ASN A 138 17.38 -4.42 6.78
N MET A 139 16.31 -5.00 6.24
CA MET A 139 16.27 -6.44 5.92
C MET A 139 17.38 -6.84 4.94
N ARG A 140 17.61 -6.05 3.88
CA ARG A 140 18.69 -6.30 2.91
C ARG A 140 20.08 -6.24 3.54
N ASN A 141 20.28 -5.28 4.45
CA ASN A 141 21.54 -5.13 5.20
C ASN A 141 21.77 -6.35 6.10
N LEU A 142 20.72 -6.86 6.77
CA LEU A 142 20.79 -8.10 7.53
C LEU A 142 21.14 -9.29 6.64
N GLU A 143 20.57 -9.39 5.44
CA GLU A 143 20.88 -10.44 4.44
C GLU A 143 22.28 -10.30 3.79
N GLY A 144 23.03 -9.23 4.08
CA GLY A 144 24.34 -8.97 3.48
C GLY A 144 24.29 -8.60 1.99
N LYS A 145 23.11 -8.19 1.49
CA LYS A 145 22.93 -7.74 0.10
C LYS A 145 23.31 -6.25 -0.03
N PRO A 146 23.80 -5.81 -1.20
CA PRO A 146 24.07 -4.40 -1.43
C PRO A 146 22.78 -3.57 -1.28
N GLU A 147 22.94 -2.35 -0.75
CA GLU A 147 21.86 -1.37 -0.65
C GLU A 147 21.23 -1.10 -2.02
N HIS A 148 19.96 -0.68 -2.02
CA HIS A 148 19.26 -0.43 -3.27
C HIS A 148 19.90 0.74 -4.03
N PRO A 149 20.30 0.59 -5.31
CA PRO A 149 21.09 1.61 -6.00
C PRO A 149 20.34 2.93 -6.26
N PHE A 150 19.01 2.98 -6.09
CA PHE A 150 18.22 4.17 -6.35
C PHE A 150 17.08 4.35 -5.31
N ASN A 151 17.36 5.06 -4.22
CA ASN A 151 16.33 5.59 -3.31
C ASN A 151 16.17 7.12 -3.47
N LEU A 152 16.09 7.58 -4.72
CA LEU A 152 15.93 9.00 -5.02
C LEU A 152 14.47 9.41 -4.78
N LYS A 153 14.27 10.54 -4.09
CA LYS A 153 12.98 11.22 -4.07
C LYS A 153 12.83 12.02 -5.36
N PRO A 154 11.64 12.03 -5.99
CA PRO A 154 11.39 12.92 -7.11
C PRO A 154 11.54 14.38 -6.65
N LEU A 155 12.13 15.22 -7.51
CA LEU A 155 12.26 16.65 -7.24
C LEU A 155 10.88 17.29 -7.04
N SER A 156 10.74 18.08 -5.99
CA SER A 156 9.57 18.91 -5.74
C SER A 156 9.42 19.97 -6.83
N LYS A 157 8.19 20.45 -7.06
CA LYS A 157 7.92 21.54 -8.01
C LYS A 157 8.75 22.79 -7.71
N ASP A 158 8.99 23.07 -6.44
CA ASP A 158 9.80 24.21 -6.01
C ASP A 158 11.28 24.01 -6.33
N GLU A 159 11.79 22.79 -6.16
CA GLU A 159 13.17 22.41 -6.51
C GLU A 159 13.38 22.45 -8.03
N VAL A 160 12.41 21.97 -8.81
CA VAL A 160 12.44 22.07 -10.27
C VAL A 160 12.42 23.54 -10.72
N ASN A 161 11.63 24.39 -10.07
CA ASN A 161 11.58 25.81 -10.39
C ASN A 161 12.88 26.54 -9.99
N ALA A 162 13.50 26.17 -8.87
CA ALA A 162 14.80 26.68 -8.47
C ALA A 162 15.89 26.27 -9.47
N MET A 163 15.91 25.00 -9.89
CA MET A 163 16.82 24.53 -10.94
C MET A 163 16.63 25.30 -12.25
N LYS A 164 15.38 25.53 -12.68
CA LYS A 164 15.10 26.33 -13.88
C LYS A 164 15.64 27.75 -13.79
N LYS A 165 15.52 28.41 -12.63
CA LYS A 165 16.07 29.76 -12.39
C LYS A 165 17.59 29.79 -12.45
N ILE A 166 18.24 28.79 -11.87
CA ILE A 166 19.71 28.67 -11.92
C ILE A 166 20.17 28.43 -13.36
N LEU A 167 19.55 27.51 -14.08
CA LEU A 167 19.89 27.18 -15.47
C LEU A 167 19.68 28.38 -16.41
N HIS A 168 18.65 29.21 -16.19
CA HIS A 168 18.39 30.40 -17.00
C HIS A 168 19.33 31.58 -16.69
N ASN A 169 20.03 31.60 -15.55
CA ASN A 169 21.01 32.64 -15.21
C ASN A 169 22.44 32.31 -15.65
N THR A 170 22.69 31.09 -16.13
CA THR A 170 24.00 30.62 -16.62
C THR A 170 24.14 30.65 -18.16
N MET A 171 23.19 31.26 -18.87
CA MET A 171 23.25 31.62 -20.29
C MET A 171 23.05 33.12 -20.44
#